data_AF-A0A919BCF9-F1
#
_entry.id   AF-A0A919BCF9-F1
#
_cell.length_a   1.000
_cell.length_b   1.000
_cell.length_c   1.000
_cell.angle_alpha   90.00
_cell.angle_beta   90.00
_cell.angle_gamma   90.00
#
_symmetry.space_group_name_H-M   'P 1'
#
loop_
_entity.id
_entity.type
_entity.pdbx_description
1 polymer ?
#
loop_
_entity_poly.entity_id
_entity_poly.type
_entity_poly.pdbx_seq_one_letter_code
_entity_poly.pdbx_strand_id
1 'polypeptide(L)'
;MNTRKDKNVDKDNDLMNINSTVDELNDDIDTSAIDEQWAALTQDWQDQPVEHTDVNALLKQTKRRTIKAKLLFGSNILATVGLLYSWLYGWLWGNWERPLVNYLGFGTVISIIFCYFEYKIRQKAWGNIDDTPDMAINNAIEGYYSSLNYIKLTKWSCLPFAVLANYHLYEVATEAEKSPVKGFIILNLFILVIYVITHAFGVKRQKELDSLLDKTKN
;
A
#
# COMPACT_ATOMS: atom_id res chain seq x y z
N MET A 1 41.91 78.49 -19.53
CA MET A 1 41.66 77.64 -18.36
C MET A 1 40.43 78.18 -17.65
N ASN A 2 39.42 77.32 -17.43
CA ASN A 2 38.12 77.59 -16.76
C ASN A 2 37.19 78.61 -17.47
N THR A 3 35.87 78.42 -17.54
CA THR A 3 34.95 77.91 -16.51
C THR A 3 33.78 77.12 -17.11
N ARG A 4 33.79 75.81 -16.84
CA ARG A 4 32.68 74.88 -16.93
C ARG A 4 31.90 74.99 -15.61
N LYS A 5 30.96 75.92 -15.47
CA LYS A 5 30.18 76.05 -14.21
C LYS A 5 28.66 76.22 -14.34
N ASP A 6 28.14 76.58 -15.52
CA ASP A 6 26.73 77.00 -15.57
C ASP A 6 25.74 75.90 -16.00
N LYS A 7 26.21 74.73 -16.44
CA LYS A 7 25.33 73.60 -16.84
C LYS A 7 24.99 72.60 -15.73
N ASN A 8 25.56 72.76 -14.52
CA ASN A 8 25.33 71.82 -13.42
C ASN A 8 24.11 72.21 -12.56
N VAL A 9 23.82 73.51 -12.46
CA VAL A 9 22.79 74.03 -11.55
C VAL A 9 21.37 73.66 -12.01
N ASP A 10 21.08 73.71 -13.31
CA ASP A 10 19.76 73.31 -13.84
C ASP A 10 19.54 71.79 -13.74
N LYS A 11 20.60 70.99 -13.90
CA LYS A 11 20.51 69.53 -13.84
C LYS A 11 20.30 69.01 -12.41
N ASP A 12 20.91 69.68 -11.44
CA ASP A 12 20.75 69.36 -10.02
C ASP A 12 19.36 69.78 -9.51
N ASN A 13 18.79 70.88 -10.02
CA ASN A 13 17.41 71.29 -9.71
C ASN A 13 16.35 70.36 -10.32
N ASP A 14 16.54 69.90 -11.56
CA ASP A 14 15.65 68.90 -12.17
C ASP A 14 15.72 67.54 -11.44
N LEU A 15 16.91 67.12 -11.00
CA LEU A 15 17.07 65.89 -10.21
C LEU A 15 16.46 66.00 -8.81
N MET A 16 16.55 67.16 -8.15
CA MET A 16 15.88 67.41 -6.88
C MET A 16 14.35 67.42 -7.02
N ASN A 17 13.83 67.97 -8.12
CA ASN A 17 12.38 68.01 -8.41
C ASN A 17 11.83 66.62 -8.81
N ILE A 18 12.62 65.79 -9.48
CA ILE A 18 12.24 64.40 -9.78
C ILE A 18 12.25 63.55 -8.50
N ASN A 19 13.27 63.69 -7.65
CA ASN A 19 13.33 62.95 -6.39
C ASN A 19 12.23 63.38 -5.41
N SER A 20 11.90 64.68 -5.32
CA SER A 20 10.79 65.15 -4.47
C SER A 20 9.44 64.64 -4.96
N THR A 21 9.22 64.60 -6.28
CA THR A 21 7.97 64.05 -6.84
C THR A 21 7.88 62.53 -6.69
N VAL A 22 9.01 61.81 -6.72
CA VAL A 22 9.06 60.36 -6.48
C VAL A 22 8.90 60.02 -4.99
N ASP A 23 9.43 60.86 -4.09
CA ASP A 23 9.25 60.71 -2.64
C ASP A 23 7.80 61.04 -2.22
N GLU A 24 7.16 62.06 -2.81
CA GLU A 24 5.72 62.35 -2.61
C GLU A 24 4.81 61.27 -3.23
N LEU A 25 5.19 60.64 -4.35
CA LEU A 25 4.45 59.52 -4.94
C LEU A 25 4.63 58.20 -4.17
N ASN A 26 5.73 58.04 -3.43
CA ASN A 26 5.99 56.87 -2.59
C ASN A 26 5.32 56.96 -1.22
N ASP A 27 5.07 58.17 -0.70
CA ASP A 27 4.35 58.39 0.56
C ASP A 27 2.84 58.12 0.43
N ASP A 28 2.31 58.13 -0.80
CA ASP A 28 0.88 57.91 -1.11
C ASP A 28 0.58 56.49 -1.61
N ILE A 29 1.60 55.63 -1.79
CA ILE A 29 1.37 54.20 -1.87
C ILE A 29 1.15 53.75 -0.44
N ASP A 30 -0.12 53.60 -0.09
CA ASP A 30 -0.59 53.02 1.16
C ASP A 30 -0.07 51.57 1.28
N THR A 31 1.21 51.46 1.63
CA THR A 31 1.95 50.23 1.87
C THR A 31 1.33 49.48 3.04
N SER A 32 0.67 50.19 3.95
CA SER A 32 -0.10 49.58 5.03
C SER A 32 -1.32 48.82 4.51
N ALA A 33 -2.04 49.35 3.52
CA ALA A 33 -3.15 48.65 2.86
C ALA A 33 -2.66 47.45 2.04
N ILE A 34 -1.52 47.57 1.36
CA ILE A 34 -0.91 46.45 0.62
C ILE A 34 -0.43 45.35 1.59
N ASP A 35 0.21 45.71 2.70
CA ASP A 35 0.66 44.76 3.72
C ASP A 35 -0.52 44.08 4.43
N GLU A 36 -1.60 44.80 4.70
CA GLU A 36 -2.81 44.24 5.27
C GLU A 36 -3.50 43.26 4.30
N GLN A 37 -3.52 43.58 3.00
CA GLN A 37 -4.01 42.67 1.96
C GLN A 37 -3.12 41.43 1.80
N TRP A 38 -1.79 41.58 1.83
CA TRP A 38 -0.87 40.44 1.80
C TRP A 38 -0.97 39.58 3.04
N ALA A 39 -1.16 40.19 4.22
CA ALA A 39 -1.39 39.47 5.46
C ALA A 39 -2.71 38.71 5.41
N ALA A 40 -3.79 39.33 4.92
CA ALA A 40 -5.09 38.67 4.73
C ALA A 40 -5.00 37.53 3.71
N LEU A 41 -4.30 37.70 2.59
CA LEU A 41 -4.08 36.65 1.59
C LEU A 41 -3.19 35.52 2.12
N THR A 42 -2.18 35.83 2.94
CA THR A 42 -1.32 34.83 3.58
C THR A 42 -2.10 34.05 4.63
N GLN A 43 -2.94 34.73 5.40
CA GLN A 43 -3.82 34.14 6.38
C GLN A 43 -4.86 33.24 5.69
N ASP A 44 -5.49 33.71 4.61
CA ASP A 44 -6.43 32.93 3.79
C ASP A 44 -5.75 31.75 3.10
N TRP A 45 -4.49 31.91 2.67
CA TRP A 45 -3.66 30.83 2.13
C TRP A 45 -3.28 29.80 3.20
N GLN A 46 -3.04 30.22 4.44
CA GLN A 46 -2.78 29.32 5.58
C GLN A 46 -4.05 28.68 6.14
N ASP A 47 -5.18 29.37 6.07
CA ASP A 47 -6.49 28.94 6.56
C ASP A 47 -7.27 28.12 5.52
N GLN A 48 -6.70 27.89 4.32
CA GLN A 48 -7.31 26.97 3.36
C GLN A 48 -7.51 25.63 4.04
N PRO A 49 -8.76 25.12 4.11
CA PRO A 49 -9.04 23.80 4.64
C PRO A 49 -8.60 22.77 3.60
N VAL A 50 -7.29 22.60 3.43
CA VAL A 50 -6.78 21.46 2.70
C VAL A 50 -7.11 20.27 3.59
N GLU A 51 -7.91 19.33 3.10
CA GLU A 51 -8.11 18.03 3.76
C GLU A 51 -6.77 17.28 3.66
N HIS A 52 -5.79 17.70 4.45
CA HIS A 52 -4.51 17.04 4.57
C HIS A 52 -4.80 15.67 5.17
N THR A 53 -4.91 14.67 4.30
CA THR A 53 -4.95 13.29 4.76
C THR A 53 -3.69 13.11 5.61
N ASP A 54 -3.86 12.83 6.91
CA ASP A 54 -2.75 12.77 7.87
C ASP A 54 -1.69 11.78 7.37
N VAL A 55 -0.66 12.33 6.73
CA VAL A 55 0.39 11.59 6.04
C VAL A 55 1.13 10.72 7.03
N ASN A 56 1.30 11.21 8.27
CA ASN A 56 1.95 10.46 9.34
C ASN A 56 1.09 9.27 9.80
N ALA A 57 -0.21 9.46 9.94
CA ALA A 57 -1.13 8.37 10.23
C ALA A 57 -1.16 7.33 9.09
N LEU A 58 -1.19 7.77 7.83
CA LEU A 58 -1.13 6.89 6.66
C LEU A 58 0.18 6.10 6.60
N LEU A 59 1.32 6.74 6.82
CA LEU A 59 2.63 6.08 6.86
C LEU A 59 2.68 5.03 7.97
N LYS A 60 2.24 5.38 9.18
CA LYS A 60 2.18 4.45 10.32
C LYS A 60 1.26 3.26 10.03
N GLN A 61 0.11 3.51 9.41
CA GLN A 61 -0.84 2.48 9.02
C GLN A 61 -0.23 1.55 7.95
N THR A 62 0.41 2.11 6.93
CA THR A 62 1.07 1.37 5.85
C THR A 62 2.20 0.50 6.39
N LYS A 63 3.08 1.05 7.23
CA LYS A 63 4.16 0.30 7.90
C LYS A 63 3.61 -0.87 8.72
N ARG A 64 2.57 -0.63 9.56
CA ARG A 64 1.94 -1.70 10.35
C ARG A 64 1.33 -2.79 9.47
N ARG A 65 0.70 -2.43 8.35
CA ARG A 65 0.13 -3.39 7.39
C ARG A 65 1.22 -4.22 6.72
N THR A 66 2.32 -3.60 6.33
CA THR A 66 3.46 -4.31 5.76
C THR A 66 4.06 -5.29 6.76
N ILE A 67 4.25 -4.90 8.02
CA ILE A 67 4.75 -5.83 9.04
C ILE A 67 3.84 -7.04 9.13
N LYS A 68 2.52 -6.85 9.19
CA LYS A 68 1.55 -7.95 9.19
C LYS A 68 1.66 -8.82 7.93
N ALA A 69 1.83 -8.22 6.76
CA ALA A 69 2.00 -8.94 5.50
C ALA A 69 3.32 -9.73 5.46
N LYS A 70 4.43 -9.17 5.97
CA LYS A 70 5.73 -9.85 6.07
C LYS A 70 5.65 -11.03 7.04
N LEU A 71 5.00 -10.85 8.20
CA LEU A 71 4.76 -11.93 9.16
C LEU A 71 3.90 -13.06 8.55
N LEU A 72 2.84 -12.71 7.84
CA LEU A 72 1.99 -13.70 7.17
C LEU A 72 2.77 -14.48 6.10
N PHE A 73 3.56 -13.79 5.28
CA PHE A 73 4.42 -14.43 4.29
C PHE A 73 5.48 -15.33 4.95
N GLY A 74 6.12 -14.87 6.03
CA GLY A 74 7.06 -15.67 6.82
C GLY A 74 6.42 -16.95 7.37
N SER A 75 5.17 -16.85 7.83
CA SER A 75 4.39 -18.03 8.25
C SER A 75 4.13 -19.00 7.09
N ASN A 76 3.83 -18.52 5.89
CA ASN A 76 3.61 -19.36 4.71
C ASN A 76 4.90 -20.06 4.26
N ILE A 77 6.05 -19.37 4.32
CA ILE A 77 7.36 -19.99 4.10
C ILE A 77 7.62 -21.09 5.13
N LEU A 78 7.42 -20.79 6.42
CA LEU A 78 7.63 -21.77 7.49
C LEU A 78 6.74 -23.00 7.31
N ALA A 79 5.47 -22.80 6.97
CA ALA A 79 4.55 -23.90 6.66
C ALA A 79 5.02 -24.72 5.45
N THR A 80 5.52 -24.06 4.39
CA THR A 80 6.04 -24.74 3.20
C THR A 80 7.28 -25.56 3.50
N VAL A 81 8.20 -25.03 4.31
CA VAL A 81 9.39 -25.76 4.78
C VAL A 81 8.98 -26.95 5.65
N GLY A 82 7.98 -26.77 6.53
CA GLY A 82 7.41 -27.84 7.34
C GLY A 82 6.80 -28.96 6.48
N LEU A 83 6.01 -28.61 5.45
CA LEU A 83 5.46 -29.57 4.50
C LEU A 83 6.55 -30.35 3.77
N LEU A 84 7.58 -29.65 3.28
CA LEU A 84 8.72 -30.27 2.61
C LEU A 84 9.46 -31.24 3.55
N TYR A 85 9.71 -30.84 4.79
CA TYR A 85 10.36 -31.68 5.79
C TYR A 85 9.51 -32.92 6.10
N SER A 86 8.21 -32.76 6.36
CA SER A 86 7.29 -33.87 6.63
C SER A 86 7.18 -34.81 5.44
N TRP A 87 7.16 -34.29 4.21
CA TRP A 87 7.15 -35.11 3.00
C TRP A 87 8.43 -35.94 2.85
N LEU A 88 9.61 -35.32 2.99
CA LEU A 88 10.89 -36.01 2.92
C LEU A 88 11.04 -37.07 4.02
N TYR A 89 10.63 -36.72 5.25
CA TYR A 89 10.64 -37.65 6.36
C TYR A 89 9.72 -38.85 6.10
N GLY A 90 8.47 -38.59 5.71
CA GLY A 90 7.49 -39.62 5.37
C GLY A 90 7.88 -40.50 4.17
N TRP A 91 8.66 -39.95 3.23
CA TRP A 91 9.12 -40.70 2.06
C TRP A 91 10.33 -41.59 2.33
N LEU A 92 11.31 -41.10 3.11
CA LEU A 92 12.59 -41.79 3.31
C LEU A 92 12.62 -42.71 4.54
N TRP A 93 12.00 -42.29 5.64
CA TRP A 93 12.11 -42.96 6.94
C TRP A 93 10.75 -43.29 7.58
N GLY A 94 9.69 -42.61 7.16
CA GLY A 94 8.36 -42.80 7.72
C GLY A 94 7.64 -43.99 7.10
N ASN A 95 7.11 -44.88 7.95
CA ASN A 95 6.12 -45.88 7.54
C ASN A 95 4.71 -45.25 7.42
N TRP A 96 4.63 -44.05 6.83
CA TRP A 96 3.38 -43.32 6.69
C TRP A 96 2.57 -43.90 5.53
N GLU A 97 1.25 -43.82 5.67
CA GLU A 97 0.32 -44.28 4.63
C GLU A 97 0.55 -43.52 3.32
N ARG A 98 0.43 -44.23 2.19
CA ARG A 98 0.69 -43.67 0.85
C ARG A 98 -0.17 -42.43 0.55
N PRO A 99 -1.46 -42.36 0.93
CA PRO A 99 -2.26 -41.16 0.69
C PRO A 99 -1.73 -39.93 1.40
N LEU A 100 -1.18 -40.08 2.62
CA LEU A 100 -0.62 -38.97 3.39
C LEU A 100 0.68 -38.46 2.75
N VAL A 101 1.58 -39.37 2.36
CA VAL A 101 2.85 -39.00 1.72
C VAL A 101 2.60 -38.32 0.37
N ASN A 102 1.66 -38.82 -0.43
CA ASN A 102 1.27 -38.21 -1.71
C ASN A 102 0.64 -36.82 -1.50
N TYR A 103 -0.26 -36.69 -0.51
CA TYR A 103 -0.88 -35.42 -0.14
C TYR A 103 0.17 -34.37 0.24
N LEU A 104 1.14 -34.74 1.08
CA LEU A 104 2.23 -33.84 1.47
C LEU A 104 3.14 -33.48 0.29
N GLY A 105 3.41 -34.40 -0.62
CA GLY A 105 4.21 -34.15 -1.82
C GLY A 105 3.55 -33.13 -2.76
N PHE A 106 2.31 -33.39 -3.19
CA PHE A 106 1.57 -32.44 -4.02
C PHE A 106 1.32 -31.11 -3.29
N GLY A 107 1.02 -31.16 -1.99
CA GLY A 107 0.84 -29.99 -1.14
C GLY A 107 2.09 -29.12 -1.08
N THR A 108 3.27 -29.73 -0.99
CA THR A 108 4.56 -29.03 -1.01
C THR A 108 4.76 -28.29 -2.33
N VAL A 109 4.54 -28.96 -3.46
CA VAL A 109 4.69 -28.34 -4.79
C VAL A 109 3.73 -27.15 -4.96
N ILE A 110 2.45 -27.32 -4.61
CA ILE A 110 1.45 -26.24 -4.67
C ILE A 110 1.85 -25.09 -3.73
N SER A 111 2.34 -25.39 -2.52
CA SER A 111 2.74 -24.38 -1.53
C SER A 111 3.96 -23.57 -1.97
N ILE A 112 4.94 -24.20 -2.63
CA ILE A 112 6.10 -23.50 -3.22
C ILE A 112 5.64 -22.52 -4.31
N ILE A 113 4.77 -22.99 -5.22
CA ILE A 113 4.20 -22.15 -6.28
C ILE A 113 3.43 -20.98 -5.68
N PHE A 114 2.63 -21.24 -4.65
CA PHE A 114 1.89 -20.20 -3.92
C PHE A 114 2.82 -19.15 -3.31
N CYS A 115 3.87 -19.56 -2.60
CA CYS A 115 4.85 -18.65 -1.98
C CYS A 115 5.57 -17.80 -3.03
N TYR A 116 5.91 -18.37 -4.18
CA TYR A 116 6.52 -17.62 -5.29
C TYR A 116 5.61 -16.49 -5.79
N PHE A 117 4.33 -16.78 -6.03
CA PHE A 117 3.38 -15.76 -6.47
C PHE A 117 3.07 -14.74 -5.38
N GLU A 118 2.96 -15.17 -4.12
CA GLU A 118 2.76 -14.26 -2.99
C GLU A 118 3.91 -13.25 -2.88
N TYR A 119 5.16 -13.71 -2.97
CA TYR A 119 6.33 -12.84 -2.98
C TYR A 119 6.30 -11.87 -4.14
N LYS A 120 6.04 -12.37 -5.37
CA LYS A 120 6.01 -11.56 -6.59
C LYS A 120 4.97 -10.44 -6.52
N ILE A 121 3.80 -10.69 -5.93
CA ILE A 121 2.75 -9.69 -5.74
C ILE A 121 3.19 -8.61 -4.74
N ARG A 122 3.89 -9.02 -3.66
CA ARG A 122 4.20 -8.13 -2.53
C ARG A 122 5.51 -7.37 -2.66
N GLN A 123 6.44 -7.85 -3.48
CA GLN A 123 7.78 -7.26 -3.63
C GLN A 123 7.73 -5.76 -3.93
N LYS A 124 6.87 -5.33 -4.87
CA LYS A 124 6.73 -3.91 -5.26
C LYS A 124 6.34 -3.03 -4.06
N ALA A 125 5.26 -3.42 -3.38
CA ALA A 125 4.77 -2.69 -2.21
C ALA A 125 5.71 -2.74 -1.00
N TRP A 126 6.68 -3.67 -0.95
CA TRP A 126 7.65 -3.76 0.13
C TRP A 126 8.91 -2.93 -0.10
N GLY A 127 9.26 -2.66 -1.36
CA GLY A 127 10.41 -1.84 -1.71
C GLY A 127 10.20 -0.35 -1.42
N ASN A 128 8.97 0.13 -1.55
CA ASN A 128 8.67 1.56 -1.56
C ASN A 128 8.22 2.11 -0.19
N ILE A 129 8.44 1.41 0.92
CA ILE A 129 7.84 1.80 2.23
C ILE A 129 8.59 2.92 2.93
N ASP A 130 9.84 3.12 2.54
CA ASP A 130 10.78 4.05 3.18
C ASP A 130 10.99 5.34 2.37
N ASP A 131 10.14 5.61 1.38
CA ASP A 131 10.19 6.85 0.61
C ASP A 131 9.67 8.07 1.39
N THR A 132 9.96 9.26 0.86
CA THR A 132 9.61 10.57 1.43
C THR A 132 8.10 10.73 1.68
N PRO A 133 7.68 11.65 2.58
CA PRO A 133 6.27 11.95 2.85
C PRO A 133 5.44 12.21 1.58
N ASP A 134 6.06 12.79 0.56
CA ASP A 134 5.44 13.09 -0.74
C ASP A 134 5.00 11.83 -1.51
N MET A 135 5.64 10.69 -1.24
CA MET A 135 5.34 9.39 -1.83
C MET A 135 4.41 8.52 -0.98
N ALA A 136 4.08 8.96 0.25
CA ALA A 136 3.30 8.17 1.21
C ALA A 136 1.94 7.70 0.67
N ILE A 137 1.26 8.56 -0.10
CA ILE A 137 -0.03 8.28 -0.70
C ILE A 137 0.11 7.21 -1.79
N ASN A 138 1.08 7.37 -2.71
CA ASN A 138 1.38 6.39 -3.75
C ASN A 138 1.73 5.03 -3.15
N ASN A 139 2.55 5.02 -2.10
CA ASN A 139 2.95 3.80 -1.40
C ASN A 139 1.78 3.12 -0.69
N ALA A 140 0.86 3.90 -0.12
CA ALA A 140 -0.38 3.38 0.44
C ALA A 140 -1.25 2.73 -0.66
N ILE A 141 -1.43 3.40 -1.80
CA ILE A 141 -2.19 2.90 -2.96
C ILE A 141 -1.59 1.58 -3.48
N GLU A 142 -0.27 1.52 -3.67
CA GLU A 142 0.41 0.29 -4.07
C GLU A 142 0.24 -0.83 -3.04
N GLY A 143 0.27 -0.49 -1.75
CA GLY A 143 -0.04 -1.41 -0.66
C GLY A 143 -1.46 -2.00 -0.76
N TYR A 144 -2.44 -1.17 -1.14
CA TYR A 144 -3.82 -1.63 -1.39
C TYR A 144 -3.90 -2.57 -2.61
N TYR A 145 -3.28 -2.22 -3.73
CA TYR A 145 -3.25 -3.09 -4.92
C TYR A 145 -2.56 -4.43 -4.65
N SER A 146 -1.43 -4.40 -3.94
CA SER A 146 -0.72 -5.59 -3.49
C SER A 146 -1.62 -6.47 -2.60
N SER A 147 -2.33 -5.87 -1.64
CA SER A 147 -3.29 -6.60 -0.79
C SER A 147 -4.45 -7.20 -1.60
N LEU A 148 -5.01 -6.48 -2.56
CA LEU A 148 -6.11 -6.97 -3.40
C LEU A 148 -5.67 -8.12 -4.31
N ASN A 149 -4.50 -8.00 -4.92
CA ASN A 149 -3.93 -9.06 -5.74
C ASN A 149 -3.59 -10.30 -4.91
N TYR A 150 -3.11 -10.11 -3.68
CA TYR A 150 -2.92 -11.22 -2.75
C TYR A 150 -4.25 -11.91 -2.40
N ILE A 151 -5.30 -11.14 -2.10
CA ILE A 151 -6.63 -11.71 -1.83
C ILE A 151 -7.16 -12.50 -3.03
N LYS A 152 -6.96 -11.99 -4.26
CA LYS A 152 -7.30 -12.74 -5.48
C LYS A 152 -6.50 -14.04 -5.57
N LEU A 153 -5.20 -14.00 -5.31
CA LEU A 153 -4.34 -15.19 -5.28
C LEU A 153 -4.86 -16.21 -4.26
N THR A 154 -5.19 -15.80 -3.03
CA THR A 154 -5.74 -16.68 -2.00
C THR A 154 -7.05 -17.34 -2.43
N LYS A 155 -7.94 -16.60 -3.10
CA LYS A 155 -9.19 -17.18 -3.64
C LYS A 155 -8.92 -18.22 -4.72
N TRP A 156 -8.00 -17.92 -5.63
CA TRP A 156 -7.64 -18.84 -6.70
C TRP A 156 -6.89 -20.07 -6.19
N SER A 157 -6.07 -19.91 -5.14
CA SER A 157 -5.38 -21.04 -4.52
C SER A 157 -6.32 -22.00 -3.80
N CYS A 158 -7.52 -21.56 -3.39
CA CYS A 158 -8.52 -22.47 -2.82
C CYS A 158 -8.84 -23.64 -3.77
N LEU A 159 -8.77 -23.46 -5.09
CA LEU A 159 -9.10 -24.51 -6.05
C LEU A 159 -8.12 -25.70 -6.03
N PRO A 160 -6.80 -25.53 -6.27
CA PRO A 160 -5.85 -26.64 -6.21
C PRO A 160 -5.81 -27.27 -4.82
N PHE A 161 -5.91 -26.49 -3.73
CA PHE A 161 -5.99 -27.03 -2.38
C PHE A 161 -7.29 -27.83 -2.15
N ALA A 162 -8.43 -27.38 -2.67
CA ALA A 162 -9.69 -28.11 -2.57
C ALA A 162 -9.63 -29.44 -3.31
N VAL A 163 -9.12 -29.46 -4.54
CA VAL A 163 -8.96 -30.69 -5.32
C VAL A 163 -8.06 -31.67 -4.58
N LEU A 164 -6.90 -31.20 -4.10
CA LEU A 164 -5.95 -32.04 -3.38
C LEU A 164 -6.52 -32.59 -2.06
N ALA A 165 -7.20 -31.75 -1.27
CA ALA A 165 -7.78 -32.16 0.00
C ALA A 165 -8.94 -33.15 -0.19
N ASN A 166 -9.79 -32.94 -1.20
CA ASN A 166 -10.85 -33.90 -1.53
C ASN A 166 -10.26 -35.22 -2.05
N TYR A 167 -9.22 -35.16 -2.88
CA TYR A 167 -8.53 -36.37 -3.34
C TYR A 167 -7.94 -37.17 -2.18
N HIS A 168 -7.22 -36.53 -1.26
CA HIS A 168 -6.67 -37.20 -0.08
C HIS A 168 -7.76 -37.81 0.80
N LEU A 169 -8.85 -37.09 1.04
CA LEU A 169 -9.97 -37.60 1.82
C LEU A 169 -10.63 -38.83 1.17
N TYR A 170 -10.74 -38.83 -0.16
CA TYR A 170 -11.25 -39.98 -0.90
C TYR A 170 -10.36 -41.22 -0.71
N GLU A 171 -9.05 -41.07 -0.87
CA GLU A 171 -8.09 -42.16 -0.68
C GLU A 171 -8.13 -42.71 0.75
N VAL A 172 -8.10 -41.84 1.76
CA VAL A 172 -8.18 -42.26 3.18
C VAL A 172 -9.51 -42.96 3.49
N ALA A 173 -10.62 -42.48 2.94
CA ALA A 173 -11.91 -43.13 3.13
C ALA A 173 -11.99 -44.50 2.45
N THR A 174 -11.35 -44.63 1.29
CA THR A 174 -11.29 -45.88 0.52
C THR A 174 -10.44 -46.92 1.27
N GLU A 175 -9.25 -46.53 1.76
CA GLU A 175 -8.39 -47.41 2.57
C GLU A 175 -9.05 -47.81 3.89
N ALA A 176 -9.86 -46.93 4.48
CA ALA A 176 -10.60 -47.21 5.71
C ALA A 176 -11.95 -47.92 5.49
N GLU A 177 -12.30 -48.27 4.26
CA GLU A 177 -13.60 -48.86 3.86
C GLU A 177 -14.82 -48.09 4.39
N LYS A 178 -14.71 -46.75 4.47
CA LYS A 178 -15.74 -45.85 5.01
C LYS A 178 -16.31 -44.94 3.92
N SER A 179 -17.55 -44.49 4.12
CA SER A 179 -18.16 -43.50 3.24
C SER A 179 -17.48 -42.12 3.39
N PRO A 180 -16.96 -41.51 2.31
CA PRO A 180 -16.32 -40.19 2.36
C PRO A 180 -17.32 -39.02 2.45
N VAL A 181 -18.62 -39.28 2.28
CA VAL A 181 -19.65 -38.23 2.08
C VAL A 181 -19.65 -37.19 3.20
N LYS A 182 -19.64 -37.63 4.47
CA LYS A 182 -19.60 -36.69 5.60
C LYS A 182 -18.32 -35.85 5.61
N GLY A 183 -17.19 -36.46 5.28
CA GLY A 183 -15.92 -35.75 5.16
C GLY A 183 -15.96 -34.69 4.06
N PHE A 184 -16.52 -35.02 2.89
CA PHE A 184 -16.63 -34.06 1.79
C PHE A 184 -17.49 -32.86 2.15
N ILE A 185 -18.63 -33.08 2.81
CA ILE A 185 -19.50 -31.97 3.24
C ILE A 185 -18.75 -31.05 4.20
N ILE A 186 -18.09 -31.60 5.22
CA ILE A 186 -17.35 -30.81 6.22
C ILE A 186 -16.19 -30.04 5.57
N LEU A 187 -15.38 -30.73 4.75
CA LEU A 187 -14.22 -30.15 4.11
C LEU A 187 -14.61 -29.01 3.14
N ASN A 188 -15.61 -29.23 2.29
CA ASN A 188 -16.03 -28.22 1.33
C ASN A 188 -16.77 -27.05 2.00
N LEU A 189 -17.51 -27.30 3.09
CA LEU A 189 -18.07 -26.22 3.90
C LEU A 189 -16.96 -25.35 4.51
N PHE A 190 -15.90 -25.96 5.04
CA PHE A 190 -14.76 -25.24 5.58
C PHE A 190 -14.05 -24.37 4.52
N ILE A 191 -13.82 -24.93 3.32
CA ILE A 191 -13.24 -24.19 2.18
C ILE A 191 -14.16 -23.03 1.77
N LEU A 192 -15.47 -23.26 1.72
CA LEU A 192 -16.45 -22.22 1.41
C LEU A 192 -16.41 -21.08 2.45
N VAL A 193 -16.32 -21.40 3.74
CA VAL A 193 -16.21 -20.39 4.80
C VAL A 193 -14.96 -19.54 4.62
N ILE A 194 -13.79 -20.17 4.38
CA ILE A 194 -12.55 -19.45 4.09
C ILE A 194 -12.70 -18.54 2.87
N TYR A 195 -13.31 -19.04 1.81
CA TYR A 195 -13.55 -18.27 0.59
C TYR A 195 -14.42 -17.04 0.85
N VAL A 196 -15.53 -17.20 1.60
CA VAL A 196 -16.45 -16.11 1.94
C VAL A 196 -15.77 -15.06 2.79
N ILE A 197 -15.03 -15.46 3.83
CA ILE A 197 -14.26 -14.55 4.69
C ILE A 197 -13.25 -13.77 3.83
N THR A 198 -12.48 -14.47 3.00
CA THR A 198 -11.49 -13.87 2.10
C THR A 198 -12.12 -12.87 1.14
N HIS A 199 -13.30 -13.20 0.60
CA HIS A 199 -14.04 -12.31 -0.28
C HIS A 199 -14.53 -11.05 0.46
N ALA A 200 -15.08 -11.19 1.66
CA ALA A 200 -15.53 -10.06 2.48
C ALA A 200 -14.37 -9.10 2.80
N PHE A 201 -13.18 -9.63 3.13
CA PHE A 201 -11.96 -8.83 3.28
C PHE A 201 -11.58 -8.10 1.98
N GLY A 202 -11.73 -8.74 0.82
CA GLY A 202 -11.52 -8.12 -0.48
C GLY A 202 -12.44 -6.94 -0.76
N VAL A 203 -13.74 -7.10 -0.48
CA VAL A 203 -14.74 -6.03 -0.65
C VAL A 203 -14.41 -4.85 0.27
N LYS A 204 -14.10 -5.12 1.55
CA LYS A 204 -13.66 -4.08 2.50
C LYS A 204 -12.43 -3.34 1.99
N ARG A 205 -11.44 -4.08 1.48
CA ARG A 205 -10.18 -3.52 0.99
C ARG A 205 -10.38 -2.63 -0.24
N GLN A 206 -11.30 -3.00 -1.14
CA GLN A 206 -11.64 -2.18 -2.31
C GLN A 206 -12.25 -0.84 -1.88
N LYS A 207 -13.21 -0.86 -0.94
CA LYS A 207 -13.81 0.37 -0.40
C LYS A 207 -12.79 1.32 0.25
N GLU A 208 -11.82 0.76 0.98
CA GLU A 208 -10.73 1.53 1.59
C GLU A 208 -9.80 2.18 0.52
N LEU A 209 -9.60 1.52 -0.62
CA LEU A 209 -8.84 2.06 -1.75
C LEU A 209 -9.62 3.16 -2.46
N ASP A 210 -10.90 2.92 -2.77
CA ASP A 210 -11.76 3.89 -3.45
C ASP A 210 -11.86 5.19 -2.63
N SER A 211 -12.05 5.08 -1.31
CA SER A 211 -12.06 6.24 -0.40
C SER A 211 -10.73 6.99 -0.36
N LEU A 212 -9.58 6.32 -0.50
CA LEU A 212 -8.28 6.99 -0.56
C LEU A 212 -8.12 7.72 -1.89
N LEU A 213 -8.54 7.11 -3.00
CA LEU A 213 -8.47 7.72 -4.32
C LEU A 213 -9.35 8.98 -4.43
N ASP A 214 -10.55 8.96 -3.83
CA ASP A 214 -11.43 10.11 -3.82
C ASP A 214 -10.83 11.29 -3.03
N LYS A 215 -10.20 11.02 -1.88
CA LYS A 215 -9.48 12.04 -1.08
C LYS A 215 -8.26 12.64 -1.78
N THR A 216 -7.69 11.95 -2.77
CA THR A 216 -6.52 12.42 -3.52
C THR A 216 -6.88 13.21 -4.78
N LYS A 217 -8.15 13.22 -5.18
CA LYS A 217 -8.65 13.94 -6.37
C LYS A 217 -9.21 15.32 -6.03
N ASN A 218 -9.60 15.54 -4.78
CA ASN A 218 -10.06 16.82 -4.24
C ASN A 218 -8.89 17.59 -3.62
#